data_AF-A0A8C0W7E0-F1
#
_entry.id   AF-A0A8C0W7E0-F1
#
_cell.length_a   1.000
_cell.length_b   1.000
_cell.length_c   1.000
_cell.angle_alpha   90.00
_cell.angle_beta   90.00
_cell.angle_gamma   90.00
#
_symmetry.space_group_name_H-M   'P 1'
#
loop_
_entity.id
_entity.type
_entity.pdbx_description
1 polymer ?
#
loop_
_entity_poly.entity_id
_entity_poly.type
_entity_poly.pdbx_seq_one_letter_code
_entity_poly.pdbx_strand_id
1 'polypeptide(L)'
;MNESTALKICVCFSDHYIEVLECKIQCEENLTPVIGGYPVEKFVATMYHYLQFAYYKLSDLKNAAPCAVSYLLFDQKDKVMQQNLVYYQYHRDKWGLSDEHFQPRPVSTRAPGPTFTPPILAFRKLLCP
;
A
#
# COMPACT_ATOMS: atom_id res chain seq x y z
N MET A 1 36.16 15.74 21.07
CA MET A 1 35.94 15.21 19.70
C MET A 1 36.42 16.27 18.72
N ASN A 2 37.22 15.91 17.72
CA ASN A 2 37.69 16.85 16.71
C ASN A 2 36.68 16.94 15.55
N GLU A 3 36.72 18.03 14.79
CA GLU A 3 35.85 18.27 13.63
C GLU A 3 35.92 17.14 12.59
N SER A 4 37.12 16.57 12.40
CA SER A 4 37.35 15.44 11.48
C SER A 4 36.62 14.15 11.88
N THR A 5 36.46 13.88 13.18
CA THR A 5 35.74 12.71 13.69
C THR A 5 34.24 12.90 13.55
N ALA A 6 33.73 14.12 13.79
CA ALA A 6 32.32 14.43 13.61
C ALA A 6 31.87 14.26 12.15
N LEU A 7 32.70 14.69 11.19
CA LEU A 7 32.40 14.55 9.76
C LEU A 7 32.33 13.07 9.34
N LYS A 8 33.27 12.24 9.81
CA LYS A 8 33.30 10.80 9.52
C LYS A 8 32.04 10.08 10.03
N ILE A 9 31.57 10.43 11.24
CA ILE A 9 30.35 9.85 11.82
C ILE A 9 29.13 10.22 10.96
N CYS A 10 29.03 11.47 10.51
CA CYS A 10 27.89 11.93 9.70
C CYS A 10 27.82 11.22 8.34
N VAL A 11 28.96 10.99 7.71
CA VAL A 11 29.05 10.22 6.45
C VAL A 11 28.61 8.78 6.68
N CYS A 12 29.15 8.09 7.70
CA CYS A 12 28.73 6.71 8.00
C CYS A 12 27.23 6.59 8.30
N PHE A 13 26.66 7.54 9.02
CA PHE A 13 25.22 7.57 9.27
C PHE A 13 24.43 7.77 7.97
N SER A 14 24.85 8.71 7.13
CA SER A 14 24.18 9.00 5.87
C SER A 14 24.23 7.81 4.91
N ASP A 15 25.39 7.18 4.78
CA ASP A 15 25.59 5.99 3.93
C ASP A 15 24.70 4.83 4.38
N HIS A 16 24.65 4.57 5.68
CA HIS A 16 23.76 3.54 6.23
C HIS A 16 22.28 3.85 5.96
N TYR A 17 21.87 5.12 6.09
CA TYR A 17 20.50 5.52 5.78
C TYR A 17 20.17 5.38 4.30
N ILE A 18 21.11 5.69 3.41
CA ILE A 18 20.93 5.51 1.97
C ILE A 18 20.70 4.03 1.65
N GLU A 19 21.54 3.13 2.15
CA GLU A 19 21.41 1.68 1.93
C GLU A 19 20.04 1.14 2.42
N VAL A 20 19.61 1.56 3.62
CA VAL A 20 18.31 1.18 4.16
C VAL A 20 17.16 1.74 3.31
N LEU A 21 17.27 2.98 2.84
CA LEU A 21 16.25 3.60 1.99
C LEU A 21 16.17 2.92 0.62
N GLU A 22 17.30 2.58 0.02
CA GLU A 22 17.35 1.84 -1.25
C GLU A 22 16.64 0.49 -1.14
N CYS A 23 16.93 -0.27 -0.08
CA CYS A 23 16.25 -1.54 0.21
C CYS A 23 14.72 -1.37 0.30
N LYS A 24 14.26 -0.33 1.01
CA LYS A 24 12.82 -0.04 1.17
C LYS A 24 12.13 0.41 -0.11
N ILE A 25 12.83 1.14 -0.97
CA ILE A 25 12.31 1.60 -2.25
C ILE A 25 12.19 0.43 -3.24
N GLN A 26 13.19 -0.45 -3.28
CA GLN A 26 13.21 -1.63 -4.16
C GLN A 26 12.47 -2.85 -3.61
N CYS A 27 11.84 -2.71 -2.45
CA CYS A 27 11.08 -3.77 -1.79
C CYS A 27 10.15 -4.56 -2.72
N GLU A 28 9.28 -3.85 -3.43
CA GLU A 28 8.25 -4.48 -4.27
C GLU A 28 8.90 -5.26 -5.42
N GLU A 29 9.93 -4.69 -6.05
CA GLU A 29 10.68 -5.35 -7.12
C GLU A 29 11.39 -6.61 -6.59
N ASN A 30 12.03 -6.52 -5.42
CA ASN A 30 12.75 -7.63 -4.79
C ASN A 30 11.83 -8.75 -4.30
N LEU A 31 10.62 -8.42 -3.85
CA LEU A 31 9.63 -9.39 -3.35
C LEU A 31 8.69 -9.91 -4.44
N THR A 32 8.72 -9.33 -5.64
CA THR A 32 7.85 -9.75 -6.74
C THR A 32 8.20 -11.18 -7.17
N PRO A 33 7.28 -12.16 -7.01
CA PRO A 33 7.55 -13.52 -7.43
C PRO A 33 7.57 -13.63 -8.96
N VAL A 34 8.38 -14.55 -9.46
CA VAL A 34 8.40 -14.95 -10.87
C VAL A 34 7.60 -16.23 -11.01
N ILE A 35 6.49 -16.17 -11.74
CA ILE A 35 5.59 -17.31 -11.96
C ILE A 35 5.70 -17.71 -13.43
N GLY A 36 6.12 -18.95 -13.71
CA GLY A 36 6.27 -19.43 -15.08
C GLY A 36 7.27 -18.65 -15.93
N GLY A 37 8.25 -18.00 -15.31
CA GLY A 37 9.27 -17.18 -15.99
C GLY A 37 8.91 -15.70 -16.17
N TYR A 38 7.73 -15.26 -15.71
CA TYR A 38 7.29 -13.87 -15.80
C TYR A 38 7.13 -13.25 -14.41
N PRO A 39 7.70 -12.05 -14.16
CA PRO A 39 7.48 -11.35 -12.91
C PRO A 39 6.02 -10.89 -12.81
N VAL A 40 5.44 -10.98 -11.62
CA VAL A 40 4.07 -10.49 -11.38
C VAL A 40 4.06 -8.97 -11.32
N GLU A 41 3.45 -8.32 -12.31
CA GLU A 41 3.32 -6.88 -12.30
C GLU A 41 2.41 -6.38 -11.16
N LYS A 42 2.76 -5.23 -10.57
CA LYS A 42 1.97 -4.55 -9.53
C LYS A 42 1.60 -5.51 -8.40
N PHE A 43 2.58 -6.25 -7.89
CA PHE A 43 2.37 -7.37 -6.97
C PHE A 43 1.46 -7.00 -5.80
N VAL A 44 1.73 -5.88 -5.13
CA VAL A 44 0.94 -5.42 -3.97
C VAL A 44 -0.48 -5.05 -4.37
N ALA A 45 -0.64 -4.30 -5.47
CA ALA A 45 -1.98 -3.94 -5.98
C ALA A 45 -2.78 -5.20 -6.29
N THR A 46 -2.17 -6.17 -6.98
CA THR A 46 -2.79 -7.44 -7.35
C THR A 46 -3.29 -8.22 -6.12
N MET A 47 -2.60 -8.17 -4.98
CA MET A 47 -3.11 -8.76 -3.73
C MET A 47 -4.43 -8.12 -3.27
N TYR A 48 -4.54 -6.79 -3.33
CA TYR A 48 -5.80 -6.10 -3.00
C TYR A 48 -6.91 -6.38 -3.99
N HIS A 49 -6.59 -6.54 -5.27
CA HIS A 49 -7.56 -6.93 -6.30
C HIS A 49 -8.16 -8.31 -6.01
N TYR A 50 -7.32 -9.32 -5.76
CA TYR A 50 -7.81 -10.66 -5.42
C TYR A 50 -8.63 -10.66 -4.13
N LEU A 51 -8.20 -9.89 -3.13
CA LEU A 51 -8.91 -9.82 -1.87
C LEU A 51 -10.27 -9.11 -2.01
N GLN A 52 -10.32 -7.99 -2.74
CA GLN A 52 -11.55 -7.31 -3.09
C GLN A 52 -12.51 -8.27 -3.82
N PHE A 53 -12.01 -9.02 -4.81
CA PHE A 53 -12.81 -9.96 -5.56
C PHE A 53 -13.33 -11.11 -4.69
N ALA A 54 -12.51 -11.66 -3.81
CA ALA A 54 -12.91 -12.70 -2.87
C ALA A 54 -14.03 -12.22 -1.94
N TYR A 55 -13.88 -11.04 -1.33
CA TYR A 55 -14.94 -10.45 -0.50
C TYR A 55 -16.22 -10.18 -1.28
N TYR A 56 -16.09 -9.69 -2.52
CA TYR A 56 -17.24 -9.49 -3.40
C TYR A 56 -17.99 -10.81 -3.65
N LYS A 57 -17.27 -11.90 -3.94
CA LYS A 57 -17.86 -13.24 -4.14
C LYS A 57 -18.55 -13.77 -2.88
N LEU A 58 -18.04 -13.43 -1.70
CA LEU A 58 -18.63 -13.77 -0.41
C LEU A 58 -19.76 -12.81 0.02
N SER A 59 -20.13 -11.84 -0.83
CA SER A 59 -21.09 -10.78 -0.53
C SER A 59 -20.71 -9.88 0.66
N ASP A 60 -19.44 -9.85 1.05
CA ASP A 60 -18.91 -9.00 2.10
C ASP A 60 -18.40 -7.67 1.50
N LEU A 61 -19.35 -6.82 1.14
CA LEU A 61 -19.06 -5.58 0.43
C LEU A 61 -18.44 -4.51 1.33
N LYS A 62 -18.65 -4.62 2.65
CA LYS A 62 -18.04 -3.75 3.66
C LYS A 62 -16.53 -3.90 3.67
N ASN A 63 -16.02 -5.11 3.42
CA ASN A 63 -14.58 -5.35 3.26
C ASN A 63 -14.10 -5.25 1.80
N ALA A 64 -14.96 -5.47 0.81
CA ALA A 64 -14.60 -5.35 -0.60
C ALA A 64 -14.32 -3.90 -1.02
N ALA A 65 -15.21 -2.96 -0.66
CA ALA A 65 -15.08 -1.54 -1.01
C ALA A 65 -13.75 -0.90 -0.55
N PRO A 66 -13.32 -1.04 0.72
CA PRO A 66 -12.06 -0.44 1.15
C PRO A 66 -10.83 -1.13 0.54
N CYS A 67 -10.94 -2.39 0.11
CA CYS A 67 -9.88 -3.05 -0.67
C CYS A 67 -9.74 -2.44 -2.06
N ALA A 68 -10.85 -2.09 -2.72
CA ALA A 68 -10.83 -1.38 -4.01
C ALA A 68 -10.16 0.00 -3.88
N VAL A 69 -10.44 0.72 -2.79
CA VAL A 69 -9.80 2.00 -2.50
C VAL A 69 -8.30 1.82 -2.23
N SER A 70 -7.93 0.81 -1.43
CA SER A 70 -6.51 0.48 -1.17
C SER A 70 -5.76 0.11 -2.45
N TYR A 71 -6.39 -0.59 -3.39
CA TYR A 71 -5.78 -0.90 -4.70
C TYR A 71 -5.42 0.38 -5.46
N LEU A 72 -6.35 1.34 -5.53
CA LEU A 72 -6.16 2.60 -6.26
C LEU A 72 -5.06 3.49 -5.66
N LEU A 73 -4.60 3.23 -4.44
CA LEU A 73 -3.41 3.88 -3.89
C LEU A 73 -2.14 3.49 -4.68
N PHE A 74 -2.06 2.25 -5.16
CA PHE A 74 -0.91 1.74 -5.90
C PHE A 74 -1.04 1.97 -7.40
N ASP A 75 -2.24 1.80 -7.95
CA ASP A 75 -2.52 2.08 -9.35
C ASP A 75 -3.79 2.93 -9.53
N GLN A 76 -3.61 4.24 -9.51
CA GLN A 76 -4.69 5.21 -9.68
C GLN A 76 -5.30 5.20 -11.09
N LYS A 77 -4.59 4.68 -12.10
CA LYS A 77 -4.99 4.76 -13.52
C LYS A 77 -5.76 3.53 -13.98
N ASP A 78 -5.88 2.51 -13.14
CA ASP A 78 -6.61 1.29 -13.44
C ASP A 78 -8.11 1.57 -13.60
N LYS A 79 -8.57 1.52 -14.85
CA LYS A 79 -9.98 1.79 -15.19
C LYS A 79 -10.94 0.75 -14.62
N VAL A 80 -10.51 -0.50 -14.49
CA VAL A 80 -11.36 -1.58 -13.98
C VAL A 80 -11.65 -1.34 -12.51
N MET A 81 -10.63 -1.03 -11.72
CA MET A 81 -10.82 -0.76 -10.29
C MET A 81 -11.58 0.55 -10.05
N GLN A 82 -11.36 1.59 -10.86
CA GLN A 82 -12.17 2.81 -10.81
C GLN A 82 -13.67 2.51 -11.04
N GLN A 83 -13.99 1.68 -12.04
CA GLN A 83 -15.36 1.26 -12.31
C GLN A 83 -15.96 0.44 -11.17
N ASN A 84 -15.19 -0.46 -10.56
CA ASN A 84 -15.63 -1.21 -9.40
C ASN A 84 -15.99 -0.29 -8.23
N LEU A 85 -15.19 0.77 -8.00
CA LEU A 85 -15.48 1.73 -6.93
C LEU A 85 -16.78 2.50 -7.19
N VAL A 86 -16.99 2.98 -8.42
CA VAL A 86 -18.24 3.64 -8.83
C VAL A 86 -19.42 2.67 -8.67
N TYR A 87 -19.24 1.40 -9.01
CA TYR A 87 -20.27 0.37 -8.86
C TYR A 87 -20.68 0.16 -7.39
N TYR A 88 -19.71 0.19 -6.46
CA TYR A 88 -19.99 0.14 -5.02
C TYR A 88 -20.68 1.41 -4.52
N GLN A 89 -20.28 2.58 -5.00
CA GLN A 89 -20.91 3.85 -4.64
C GLN A 89 -22.37 3.92 -5.12
N TYR A 90 -22.63 3.47 -6.35
CA TYR A 90 -23.97 3.50 -6.93
C TYR A 90 -24.97 2.61 -6.16
N HIS A 91 -24.52 1.46 -5.66
CA HIS A 91 -25.34 0.52 -4.90
C HIS A 91 -25.18 0.66 -3.38
N ARG A 92 -24.62 1.78 -2.91
CA ARG A 92 -24.30 2.03 -1.51
C ARG A 92 -25.48 1.76 -0.58
N ASP A 93 -26.65 2.31 -0.91
CA ASP A 93 -27.85 2.19 -0.07
C ASP A 93 -28.37 0.75 -0.03
N LYS A 94 -28.32 0.06 -1.17
CA LYS A 94 -28.73 -1.35 -1.30
C LYS A 94 -27.88 -2.27 -0.42
N TRP A 95 -26.60 -1.93 -0.25
CA TRP A 95 -25.63 -2.77 0.46
C TRP A 95 -25.29 -2.26 1.86
N GLY A 96 -25.98 -1.21 2.33
CA GLY A 96 -25.73 -0.62 3.65
C GLY A 96 -24.30 -0.12 3.82
N LEU A 97 -23.72 0.40 2.73
CA LEU A 97 -22.38 0.97 2.75
C LEU A 97 -22.44 2.42 3.24
N SER A 98 -21.43 2.81 4.01
CA SER A 98 -21.23 4.17 4.52
C SER A 98 -19.95 4.77 3.94
N ASP A 99 -19.73 6.07 4.11
CA ASP A 99 -18.53 6.77 3.63
C ASP A 99 -17.22 6.19 4.20
N GLU A 100 -17.30 5.58 5.39
CA GLU A 100 -16.17 4.90 6.04
C GLU A 100 -15.64 3.73 5.22
N HIS A 101 -16.52 3.03 4.49
CA HIS A 101 -16.14 1.88 3.66
C HIS A 101 -15.45 2.31 2.35
N PHE A 102 -15.47 3.61 2.04
CA PHE A 102 -14.76 4.20 0.90
C PHE A 102 -13.42 4.84 1.30
N GLN A 103 -12.90 4.47 2.47
CA GLN A 103 -11.53 4.79 2.89
C GLN A 103 -10.59 3.60 2.62
N PRO A 104 -9.30 3.84 2.34
CA PRO A 104 -8.34 2.75 2.27
C PRO A 104 -8.29 1.97 3.58
N ARG A 105 -8.04 0.66 3.52
CA ARG A 105 -7.92 -0.13 4.74
C ARG A 105 -6.83 0.40 5.67
N PRO A 106 -7.07 0.39 7.00
CA PRO A 106 -6.07 0.79 7.96
C PRO A 106 -4.87 -0.16 7.84
N VAL A 107 -3.68 0.42 7.72
CA VAL A 107 -2.43 -0.34 7.88
C VAL A 107 -2.14 -0.42 9.37
N SER A 108 -1.69 -1.59 9.86
CA SER A 108 -1.30 -1.73 11.27
C SER A 108 0.05 -1.04 11.52
N THR A 109 0.07 0.29 11.51
CA THR A 109 1.22 1.06 11.98
C THR A 109 1.16 1.11 13.50
N ARG A 110 2.15 0.51 14.18
CA ARG A 110 2.54 0.98 15.52
C ARG A 110 3.16 2.37 15.37
N ALA A 111 2.37 3.38 15.04
CA ALA A 111 2.80 4.78 15.00
C ALA A 111 2.05 5.53 16.11
N PRO A 112 2.73 6.03 17.15
CA PRO A 112 2.12 6.94 18.11
C PRO A 112 1.99 8.32 17.46
N GLY A 113 0.77 8.74 17.12
CA GLY A 113 0.43 10.14 16.86
C GLY A 113 -0.16 10.49 15.48
N PRO A 114 -0.72 11.70 15.32
CA PRO A 114 -1.46 12.13 14.14
C PRO A 114 -0.49 12.63 13.07
N THR A 115 0.33 11.74 12.51
CA THR A 115 1.18 12.09 11.37
C THR A 115 0.41 11.82 10.08
N PHE A 116 0.21 12.88 9.29
CA PHE A 116 -0.18 12.86 7.87
C PHE A 116 0.88 12.11 7.03
N THR A 117 1.08 10.82 7.27
CA THR A 117 1.75 9.97 6.29
C THR A 117 0.70 9.61 5.24
N PRO A 118 0.89 9.99 3.97
CA PRO A 118 -0.05 9.60 2.93
C PRO A 118 -0.18 8.06 2.94
N PRO A 119 -1.38 7.50 2.75
CA PRO A 119 -1.64 6.07 2.89
C PRO A 119 -0.62 5.19 2.14
N ILE A 120 -0.20 5.61 0.94
CA ILE A 120 0.84 4.97 0.12
C ILE A 120 2.17 4.83 0.87
N LEU A 121 2.59 5.89 1.59
CA LEU A 121 3.85 5.92 2.32
C LEU A 121 3.79 5.09 3.62
N ALA A 122 2.61 4.99 4.24
CA ALA A 122 2.37 4.09 5.37
C ALA A 122 2.34 2.61 4.94
N PHE A 123 1.77 2.32 3.77
CA PHE A 123 1.71 0.96 3.21
C PHE A 123 3.10 0.45 2.77
N ARG A 124 3.91 1.29 2.10
CA ARG A 124 5.31 0.93 1.76
C ARG A 124 6.15 0.59 3.00
N LYS A 125 5.93 1.29 4.12
CA LYS A 125 6.61 1.03 5.40
C LYS A 125 6.23 -0.31 6.07
N LEU A 126 5.12 -0.93 5.69
CA LEU A 126 4.60 -2.15 6.33
C LEU A 126 4.83 -3.42 5.50
N LEU A 127 4.89 -3.28 4.17
CA LEU A 127 5.28 -4.38 3.28
C LEU A 127 6.81 -4.55 3.21
N CYS A 128 7.59 -3.50 3.51
CA CYS A 128 9.03 -3.61 3.76
C CYS A 128 9.45 -3.02 5.11
N PRO A 129 9.63 -3.86 6.15
CA PRO A 129 10.22 -3.44 7.41
C PRO A 129 11.63 -2.85 7.25
#